data_AF-A0A3A1XNL1-F1
#
_entry.id   AF-A0A3A1XNL1-F1
#
_cell.length_a   1.000
_cell.length_b   1.000
_cell.length_c   1.000
_cell.angle_alpha   90.00
_cell.angle_beta   90.00
_cell.angle_gamma   90.00
#
_symmetry.space_group_name_H-M   'P 1'
#
loop_
_entity.id
_entity.type
_entity.pdbx_description
1 polymer ?
#
loop_
_entity_poly.entity_id
_entity_poly.type
_entity_poly.pdbx_seq_one_letter_code
_entity_poly.pdbx_strand_id
1 'polypeptide(L)'
;GAHINPAMTIAQAVNGMFPWANVAPYIVAQLLGALVGQLIVYVTYLPHYNETEESEAILGTFCTTDAYNNKINYLLNEFFGTLVLVLAALCCLTSPWGEKNLAGASIVVGFVVWGLVTSMGGPTGPALNPARDLMPRLLHAILPIPHKGSSRWGEAWIPVIAPIAGAILGVVMYKSLFA
;
A
#
# COMPACT_ATOMS: atom_id res chain seq x y z
N GLY A 1 -7.98 1.55 14.44
CA GLY A 1 -9.12 1.07 13.61
C GLY A 1 -8.95 1.54 12.17
N ALA A 2 -9.61 0.93 11.20
CA ALA A 2 -9.53 1.29 9.76
C ALA A 2 -8.10 1.40 9.18
N HIS A 3 -7.17 0.50 9.56
CA HIS A 3 -5.77 0.60 9.11
C HIS A 3 -5.60 0.42 7.61
N ILE A 4 -6.48 -0.38 6.99
CA ILE A 4 -6.57 -0.66 5.54
C ILE A 4 -5.24 -1.04 4.84
N ASN A 5 -4.19 -1.33 5.63
CA ASN A 5 -2.83 -1.52 5.20
C ASN A 5 -2.12 -2.47 6.19
N PRO A 6 -1.61 -3.63 5.75
CA PRO A 6 -0.87 -4.55 6.59
C PRO A 6 0.39 -3.94 7.22
N ALA A 7 1.12 -3.10 6.49
CA ALA A 7 2.32 -2.43 7.01
C ALA A 7 1.96 -1.49 8.17
N MET A 8 0.88 -0.71 8.03
CA MET A 8 0.36 0.15 9.11
C MET A 8 -0.14 -0.66 10.31
N THR A 9 -0.77 -1.81 10.07
CA THR A 9 -1.26 -2.70 11.14
C THR A 9 -0.11 -3.26 11.97
N ILE A 10 0.94 -3.74 11.30
CA ILE A 10 2.16 -4.24 11.96
C ILE A 10 2.85 -3.09 12.71
N ALA A 11 3.01 -1.92 12.08
CA ALA A 11 3.60 -0.75 12.71
C ALA A 11 2.86 -0.33 13.98
N GLN A 12 1.53 -0.26 13.96
CA GLN A 12 0.74 0.07 15.15
C GLN A 12 0.90 -0.99 16.26
N ALA A 13 1.02 -2.27 15.91
CA ALA A 13 1.28 -3.32 16.89
C ALA A 13 2.68 -3.22 17.52
N VAL A 14 3.70 -2.92 16.70
CA VAL A 14 5.06 -2.61 17.18
C VAL A 14 5.08 -1.34 18.04
N ASN A 15 4.25 -0.35 17.71
CA ASN A 15 4.13 0.87 18.50
C ASN A 15 3.48 0.62 19.87
N GLY A 16 2.72 -0.47 20.03
CA GLY A 16 1.93 -0.79 21.23
C GLY A 16 0.49 -0.25 21.17
N MET A 17 0.06 0.27 20.03
CA MET A 17 -1.28 0.83 19.82
C MET A 17 -2.30 -0.20 19.33
N PHE A 18 -1.84 -1.39 18.93
CA PHE A 18 -2.72 -2.44 18.41
C PHE A 18 -2.35 -3.82 18.99
N PRO A 19 -3.30 -4.60 19.53
CA PRO A 19 -3.01 -5.92 20.08
C PRO A 19 -2.47 -6.90 19.03
N TRP A 20 -1.35 -7.56 19.32
CA TRP A 20 -0.73 -8.55 18.42
C TRP A 20 -1.66 -9.70 18.04
N ALA A 21 -2.51 -10.16 18.97
CA ALA A 21 -3.51 -11.20 18.70
C ALA A 21 -4.48 -10.83 17.57
N ASN A 22 -4.69 -9.53 17.33
CA ASN A 22 -5.59 -9.05 16.30
C ASN A 22 -4.89 -8.80 14.96
N VAL A 23 -3.55 -8.81 14.88
CA VAL A 23 -2.80 -8.45 13.65
C VAL A 23 -3.14 -9.36 12.48
N ALA A 24 -3.02 -10.68 12.66
CA ALA A 24 -3.30 -11.65 11.61
C ALA A 24 -4.75 -11.56 11.07
N PRO A 25 -5.82 -11.61 11.90
CA PRO A 25 -7.18 -11.50 11.38
C PRO A 25 -7.45 -10.15 10.70
N TYR A 26 -6.82 -9.06 11.17
CA TYR A 26 -6.93 -7.75 10.51
C TYR A 26 -6.31 -7.74 9.11
N ILE A 27 -5.13 -8.34 8.95
CA ILE A 27 -4.46 -8.46 7.65
C ILE A 27 -5.28 -9.34 6.70
N VAL A 28 -5.84 -10.46 7.18
CA VAL A 28 -6.72 -11.30 6.36
C VAL A 28 -7.93 -10.50 5.86
N ALA A 29 -8.58 -9.73 6.72
CA ALA A 29 -9.70 -8.88 6.31
C ALA A 29 -9.28 -7.83 5.26
N GLN A 30 -8.09 -7.24 5.39
CA GLN A 30 -7.55 -6.29 4.41
C GLN A 30 -7.27 -6.94 3.06
N LEU A 31 -6.71 -8.15 3.05
CA LEU A 31 -6.45 -8.90 1.82
C LEU A 31 -7.77 -9.28 1.12
N LEU A 32 -8.75 -9.80 1.86
CA LEU A 32 -10.06 -10.11 1.30
C LEU A 32 -10.76 -8.84 0.76
N GLY A 33 -10.66 -7.73 1.48
CA GLY A 33 -11.18 -6.44 1.02
C GLY A 33 -10.52 -5.96 -0.27
N ALA A 34 -9.19 -6.06 -0.38
CA ALA A 34 -8.46 -5.69 -1.59
C ALA A 34 -8.81 -6.60 -2.78
N LEU A 35 -9.00 -7.90 -2.54
CA LEU A 35 -9.47 -8.85 -3.55
C LEU A 35 -10.85 -8.46 -4.07
N VAL A 36 -11.83 -8.26 -3.18
CA VAL A 36 -13.19 -7.89 -3.59
C VAL A 36 -13.20 -6.52 -4.27
N GLY A 37 -12.44 -5.55 -3.75
CA GLY A 37 -12.33 -4.22 -4.33
C GLY A 37 -11.80 -4.25 -5.76
N GLN A 38 -10.72 -4.99 -6.03
CA GLN A 38 -10.18 -5.12 -7.38
C GLN A 38 -11.13 -5.88 -8.31
N LEU A 39 -11.84 -6.90 -7.81
CA LEU A 39 -12.83 -7.60 -8.64
C LEU A 39 -13.96 -6.67 -9.09
N ILE A 40 -14.42 -5.79 -8.20
CA ILE A 40 -15.40 -4.75 -8.55
C ILE A 40 -14.85 -3.85 -9.65
N VAL A 41 -13.61 -3.35 -9.51
CA VAL A 41 -12.95 -2.52 -10.54
C VAL A 41 -12.83 -3.27 -11.87
N TYR A 42 -12.42 -4.54 -11.84
CA TYR A 42 -12.33 -5.36 -13.05
C TYR A 42 -13.67 -5.45 -13.79
N VAL A 43 -14.75 -5.73 -13.05
CA VAL A 43 -16.10 -5.86 -13.62
C VAL A 43 -16.60 -4.52 -14.17
N THR A 44 -16.39 -3.41 -13.44
CA THR A 44 -16.88 -2.10 -13.89
C THR A 44 -16.11 -1.56 -15.09
N TYR A 45 -14.85 -1.97 -15.27
CA TYR A 45 -14.01 -1.58 -16.41
C TYR A 45 -13.86 -2.68 -17.47
N LEU A 46 -14.70 -3.72 -17.43
CA LEU A 46 -14.58 -4.89 -18.31
C LEU A 46 -14.46 -4.56 -19.81
N PRO A 47 -15.24 -3.61 -20.39
CA PRO A 47 -15.06 -3.22 -21.78
C PRO A 47 -13.67 -2.64 -22.07
N HIS A 48 -13.08 -1.87 -21.15
CA HIS A 48 -11.73 -1.34 -21.33
C HIS A 48 -10.69 -2.46 -21.33
N TYR A 49 -10.83 -3.44 -20.44
CA TYR A 49 -9.94 -4.60 -20.40
C TYR A 49 -10.02 -5.48 -21.65
N ASN A 50 -11.17 -5.55 -22.31
CA ASN A 50 -11.33 -6.31 -23.54
C ASN A 50 -10.68 -5.63 -24.76
N GLU A 51 -10.67 -4.29 -24.78
CA GLU A 51 -10.16 -3.48 -25.90
C GLU A 51 -8.70 -3.04 -25.71
N THR A 52 -8.15 -3.13 -24.50
CA THR A 52 -6.76 -2.71 -24.22
C THR A 52 -5.78 -3.78 -24.69
N GLU A 53 -4.89 -3.42 -25.61
CA GLU A 53 -3.84 -4.32 -26.11
C GLU A 53 -2.51 -4.19 -25.35
N GLU A 54 -2.30 -3.05 -24.67
CA GLU A 54 -1.06 -2.74 -23.95
C GLU A 54 -0.98 -3.47 -22.60
N SER A 55 -0.20 -4.55 -22.56
CA SER A 55 -0.05 -5.42 -21.38
C SER A 55 0.38 -4.67 -20.10
N GLU A 56 1.32 -3.73 -20.18
CA GLU A 56 1.79 -2.97 -19.02
C GLU A 56 0.72 -1.98 -18.51
N ALA A 57 -0.12 -1.44 -19.40
CA ALA A 57 -1.23 -0.60 -19.00
C ALA A 57 -2.28 -1.42 -18.22
N ILE A 58 -2.56 -2.66 -18.66
CA ILE A 58 -3.42 -3.59 -17.92
C ILE A 58 -2.80 -3.89 -16.55
N LEU A 59 -1.53 -4.32 -16.51
CA LEU A 59 -0.84 -4.69 -15.27
C LEU A 59 -0.84 -3.56 -14.24
N GLY A 60 -0.58 -2.32 -14.68
CA GLY A 60 -0.53 -1.13 -13.83
C GLY A 60 -1.85 -0.79 -13.13
N THR A 61 -2.98 -1.32 -13.60
CA THR A 61 -4.28 -1.18 -12.92
C THR A 61 -4.50 -2.18 -11.78
N PHE A 62 -3.67 -3.23 -11.69
CA PHE A 62 -3.75 -4.22 -10.63
C PHE A 62 -2.63 -4.02 -9.62
N CYS A 63 -1.39 -3.98 -10.08
CA CYS A 63 -0.24 -4.04 -9.18
C CYS A 63 0.86 -3.07 -9.59
N THR A 64 1.78 -2.84 -8.68
CA THR A 64 2.83 -1.83 -8.80
C THR A 64 4.12 -2.48 -9.31
N THR A 65 4.92 -1.71 -10.03
CA THR A 65 6.15 -2.16 -10.67
C THR A 65 7.09 -0.99 -10.86
N ASP A 66 8.39 -1.26 -10.96
CA ASP A 66 9.37 -0.24 -11.32
C ASP A 66 9.35 0.03 -12.84
N ALA A 67 9.22 1.30 -13.20
CA ALA A 67 9.20 1.77 -14.59
C ALA A 67 10.52 1.48 -15.35
N TYR A 68 11.61 1.24 -14.62
CA TYR A 68 12.94 0.98 -15.17
C TYR A 68 13.40 -0.47 -14.92
N ASN A 69 12.51 -1.35 -14.46
CA ASN A 69 12.80 -2.74 -14.11
C ASN A 69 13.95 -2.92 -13.11
N ASN A 70 14.17 -1.93 -12.24
CA ASN A 70 15.21 -1.93 -11.22
C ASN A 70 14.61 -2.28 -9.85
N LYS A 71 14.83 -3.52 -9.40
CA LYS A 71 14.36 -4.03 -8.11
C LYS A 71 14.89 -3.24 -6.91
N ILE A 72 16.08 -2.67 -7.00
CA ILE A 72 16.65 -1.85 -5.92
C ILE A 72 15.90 -0.52 -5.85
N ASN A 73 15.65 0.12 -6.99
CA ASN A 73 14.85 1.34 -7.04
C ASN A 73 13.43 1.10 -6.51
N TYR A 74 12.82 -0.03 -6.89
CA TYR A 74 11.52 -0.43 -6.38
C TYR A 74 11.50 -0.52 -4.85
N LEU A 75 12.47 -1.26 -4.30
CA LEU A 75 12.61 -1.47 -2.87
C LEU A 75 12.80 -0.15 -2.11
N LEU A 76 13.67 0.73 -2.60
CA LEU A 76 13.95 2.01 -1.94
C LEU A 76 12.72 2.93 -1.93
N ASN A 77 12.00 3.03 -3.05
CA ASN A 77 10.80 3.87 -3.14
C ASN A 77 9.69 3.37 -2.21
N GLU A 78 9.41 2.07 -2.20
CA GLU A 78 8.41 1.47 -1.32
C GLU A 78 8.77 1.63 0.17
N PHE A 79 10.05 1.45 0.49
CA PHE A 79 10.57 1.61 1.84
C PHE A 79 10.42 3.04 2.35
N PHE A 80 10.96 4.03 1.62
CA PHE A 80 10.94 5.43 2.05
C PHE A 80 9.53 6.02 1.98
N GLY A 81 8.74 5.67 0.96
CA GLY A 81 7.35 6.11 0.86
C GLY A 81 6.53 5.65 2.06
N THR A 82 6.67 4.38 2.46
CA THR A 82 5.92 3.84 3.61
C THR A 82 6.46 4.36 4.95
N LEU A 83 7.77 4.59 5.06
CA LEU A 83 8.37 5.25 6.22
C LEU A 83 7.75 6.63 6.43
N VAL A 84 7.74 7.47 5.39
CA VAL A 84 7.17 8.82 5.47
C VAL A 84 5.68 8.74 5.78
N LEU A 85 4.93 7.83 5.15
CA LEU A 85 3.52 7.61 5.43
C LEU A 85 3.28 7.33 6.91
N VAL A 86 3.98 6.35 7.48
CA VAL A 86 3.75 5.92 8.88
C VAL A 86 4.23 6.97 9.87
N LEU A 87 5.40 7.58 9.64
CA LEU A 87 5.91 8.65 10.50
C LEU A 87 4.96 9.85 10.52
N ALA A 88 4.54 10.33 9.35
CA ALA A 88 3.61 11.44 9.25
C ALA A 88 2.24 11.08 9.85
N ALA A 89 1.73 9.87 9.61
CA ALA A 89 0.47 9.43 10.18
C ALA A 89 0.50 9.41 11.71
N LEU A 90 1.58 8.90 12.32
CA LEU A 90 1.76 8.95 13.76
C LEU A 90 1.81 10.40 14.25
N CYS A 91 2.70 11.23 13.70
CA CYS A 91 2.79 12.65 14.08
C CYS A 91 1.45 13.39 13.99
N CYS A 92 0.64 13.13 12.95
CA CYS A 92 -0.68 13.74 12.81
C CYS A 92 -1.66 13.22 13.85
N LEU A 93 -1.78 11.89 14.01
CA LEU A 93 -2.83 11.26 14.81
C LEU A 93 -2.60 11.35 16.32
N THR A 94 -1.35 11.42 16.77
CA THR A 94 -0.98 11.46 18.21
C THR A 94 -0.57 12.85 18.69
N SER A 95 -0.58 13.86 17.81
CA SER A 95 -0.36 15.25 18.24
C SER A 95 -1.51 15.73 19.14
N PRO A 96 -1.28 16.71 20.05
CA PRO A 96 -2.34 17.26 20.91
C PRO A 96 -3.54 17.83 20.14
N TRP A 97 -3.33 18.29 18.90
CA TRP A 97 -4.40 18.72 18.01
C TRP A 97 -5.12 17.53 17.37
N GLY A 98 -4.37 16.54 16.88
CA GLY A 98 -4.94 15.38 16.20
C GLY A 98 -5.79 14.50 17.11
N GLU A 99 -5.36 14.30 18.35
CA GLU A 99 -6.15 13.57 19.35
C GLU A 99 -7.49 14.25 19.65
N LYS A 100 -7.52 15.59 19.63
CA LYS A 100 -8.75 16.37 19.83
C LYS A 100 -9.66 16.37 18.59
N ASN A 101 -9.12 16.13 17.41
CA ASN A 101 -9.87 16.11 16.15
C ASN A 101 -9.39 14.99 15.22
N LEU A 102 -9.71 13.74 15.59
CA LEU A 102 -9.31 12.55 14.83
C LEU A 102 -9.80 12.57 13.38
N ALA A 103 -10.97 13.15 13.12
CA ALA A 103 -11.51 13.28 11.76
C ALA A 103 -10.62 14.20 10.91
N GLY A 104 -10.27 15.38 11.44
CA GLY A 104 -9.35 16.32 10.79
C GLY A 104 -7.96 15.71 10.56
N ALA A 105 -7.40 15.03 11.58
CA ALA A 105 -6.12 14.35 11.45
C ALA A 105 -6.16 13.24 10.37
N SER A 106 -7.24 12.47 10.29
CA SER A 106 -7.41 11.43 9.27
C SER A 106 -7.48 12.00 7.85
N ILE A 107 -8.11 13.16 7.67
CA ILE A 107 -8.10 13.89 6.38
C ILE A 107 -6.68 14.31 6.01
N VAL A 108 -5.90 14.82 6.96
CA VAL A 108 -4.49 15.18 6.73
C VAL A 108 -3.68 13.95 6.33
N VAL A 109 -3.88 12.79 6.98
CA VAL A 109 -3.25 11.53 6.55
C VAL A 109 -3.64 11.17 5.12
N GLY A 110 -4.89 11.40 4.71
CA GLY A 110 -5.32 11.27 3.31
C GLY A 110 -4.52 12.17 2.35
N PHE A 111 -4.29 13.44 2.72
CA PHE A 111 -3.44 14.34 1.94
C PHE A 111 -1.97 13.91 1.91
N VAL A 112 -1.45 13.29 2.97
CA VAL A 112 -0.10 12.69 2.97
C VAL A 112 -0.02 11.57 1.93
N VAL A 113 -1.00 10.65 1.92
CA VAL A 113 -1.06 9.58 0.91
C VAL A 113 -1.13 10.18 -0.50
N TRP A 114 -1.97 11.19 -0.71
CA TRP A 114 -2.07 11.87 -2.01
C TRP A 114 -0.76 12.53 -2.44
N GLY A 115 -0.08 13.24 -1.54
CA GLY A 115 1.22 13.84 -1.79
C GLY A 115 2.29 12.81 -2.13
N LEU A 116 2.33 11.68 -1.42
CA LEU A 116 3.24 10.56 -1.72
C LEU A 116 2.96 9.95 -3.09
N VAL A 117 1.70 9.68 -3.43
CA VAL A 117 1.34 9.08 -4.72
C VAL A 117 1.64 10.02 -5.88
N THR A 118 1.42 11.32 -5.73
CA THR A 118 1.70 12.29 -6.79
C THR A 118 3.20 12.59 -6.95
N SER A 119 3.98 12.58 -5.87
CA SER A 119 5.43 12.87 -5.92
C SER A 119 6.30 11.64 -6.21
N MET A 120 5.94 10.47 -5.67
CA MET A 120 6.68 9.20 -5.83
C MET A 120 6.02 8.25 -6.85
N GLY A 121 4.94 8.70 -7.49
CA GLY A 121 4.16 8.01 -8.52
C GLY A 121 4.96 7.46 -9.68
N GLY A 122 5.75 8.33 -10.30
CA GLY A 122 6.39 8.05 -11.59
C GLY A 122 7.28 6.81 -11.61
N PRO A 123 8.22 6.64 -10.66
CA PRO A 123 9.17 5.53 -10.71
C PRO A 123 8.56 4.14 -10.47
N THR A 124 7.56 4.01 -9.60
CA THR A 124 7.10 2.69 -9.09
C THR A 124 5.59 2.50 -8.98
N GLY A 125 4.80 3.57 -9.13
CA GLY A 125 3.37 3.56 -8.82
C GLY A 125 3.13 3.15 -7.36
N PRO A 126 3.53 3.96 -6.37
CA PRO A 126 3.84 3.54 -5.00
C PRO A 126 2.69 2.72 -4.38
N ALA A 127 2.99 1.46 -4.04
CA ALA A 127 2.04 0.57 -3.36
C ALA A 127 1.81 1.02 -1.93
N LEU A 128 2.89 1.21 -1.16
CA LEU A 128 2.90 1.60 0.26
C LEU A 128 2.16 0.62 1.20
N ASN A 129 1.58 -0.44 0.64
CA ASN A 129 0.56 -1.26 1.26
C ASN A 129 0.56 -2.67 0.65
N PRO A 130 0.94 -3.70 1.43
CA PRO A 130 1.00 -5.07 0.94
C PRO A 130 -0.34 -5.60 0.40
N ALA A 131 -1.48 -5.21 0.99
CA ALA A 131 -2.79 -5.68 0.53
C ALA A 131 -3.20 -5.05 -0.81
N ARG A 132 -2.82 -3.78 -1.03
CA ARG A 132 -3.09 -3.01 -2.24
C ARG A 132 -2.34 -3.52 -3.47
N ASP A 133 -1.26 -4.30 -3.28
CA ASP A 133 -0.54 -4.94 -4.38
C ASP A 133 -0.87 -6.43 -4.53
N LEU A 134 -0.73 -7.22 -3.45
CA LEU A 134 -0.72 -8.68 -3.55
C LEU A 134 -2.02 -9.28 -4.09
N MET A 135 -3.16 -8.81 -3.58
CA MET A 135 -4.46 -9.40 -3.92
C MET A 135 -4.92 -8.98 -5.32
N PRO A 136 -4.78 -7.70 -5.71
CA PRO A 136 -4.93 -7.33 -7.12
C PRO A 136 -3.97 -8.07 -8.06
N ARG A 137 -2.70 -8.26 -7.69
CA ARG A 137 -1.73 -9.05 -8.50
C ARG A 137 -2.18 -10.50 -8.66
N LEU A 138 -2.72 -11.10 -7.60
CA LEU A 138 -3.31 -12.44 -7.67
C LEU A 138 -4.48 -12.47 -8.66
N LEU A 139 -5.37 -11.48 -8.62
CA LEU A 139 -6.49 -11.37 -9.56
C LEU A 139 -6.00 -11.21 -11.00
N HIS A 140 -5.00 -10.37 -11.24
CA HIS A 140 -4.36 -10.25 -12.54
C HIS A 140 -3.85 -11.61 -13.03
N ALA A 141 -3.27 -12.44 -12.15
CA ALA A 141 -2.78 -13.76 -12.52
C ALA A 141 -3.90 -14.74 -12.92
N ILE A 142 -5.03 -14.75 -12.21
CA ILE A 142 -6.09 -15.76 -12.40
C ILE A 142 -7.21 -15.35 -13.36
N LEU A 143 -7.48 -14.05 -13.51
CA LEU A 143 -8.59 -13.59 -14.35
C LEU A 143 -8.27 -13.72 -15.85
N PRO A 144 -9.25 -14.08 -16.70
CA PRO A 144 -9.03 -14.27 -18.13
C PRO A 144 -9.05 -12.92 -18.87
N ILE A 145 -8.05 -12.07 -18.60
CA ILE A 145 -7.91 -10.75 -19.22
C ILE A 145 -7.13 -10.90 -20.54
N PRO A 146 -7.69 -10.47 -21.70
CA PRO A 146 -6.96 -10.42 -22.95
C PRO A 146 -5.68 -9.59 -22.83
N HIS A 147 -4.62 -9.96 -23.55
CA HIS A 147 -3.37 -9.18 -23.65
C HIS A 147 -2.60 -8.87 -22.34
N LYS A 148 -3.01 -9.40 -21.18
CA LYS A 148 -2.49 -9.03 -19.84
C LYS A 148 -1.00 -9.28 -19.55
N GLY A 149 -0.33 -10.11 -20.35
CA GLY A 149 1.07 -10.46 -20.10
C GLY A 149 1.33 -11.17 -18.76
N SER A 150 2.54 -10.99 -18.22
CA SER A 150 3.00 -11.60 -16.96
C SER A 150 2.59 -10.79 -15.73
N SER A 151 2.30 -11.45 -14.61
CA SER A 151 1.98 -10.77 -13.33
C SER A 151 3.21 -10.37 -12.50
N ARG A 152 4.41 -10.51 -13.07
CA ARG A 152 5.70 -10.11 -12.48
C ARG A 152 5.93 -10.62 -11.05
N TRP A 153 5.64 -11.90 -10.80
CA TRP A 153 5.81 -12.52 -9.46
C TRP A 153 7.24 -12.45 -8.91
N GLY A 154 8.27 -12.34 -9.77
CA GLY A 154 9.68 -12.24 -9.36
C GLY A 154 10.05 -10.97 -8.58
N GLU A 155 9.14 -10.02 -8.45
CA GLU A 155 9.29 -8.77 -7.67
C GLU A 155 8.11 -8.52 -6.71
N ALA A 156 7.11 -9.41 -6.66
CA ALA A 156 5.91 -9.25 -5.84
C ALA A 156 6.17 -9.25 -4.31
N TRP A 157 7.36 -9.69 -3.89
CA TRP A 157 7.78 -9.62 -2.48
C TRP A 157 8.17 -8.19 -2.05
N ILE A 158 8.55 -7.32 -2.99
CA ILE A 158 9.01 -5.96 -2.71
C ILE A 158 7.91 -5.09 -2.08
N PRO A 159 6.70 -4.97 -2.66
CA PRO A 159 5.61 -4.20 -2.07
C PRO A 159 5.03 -4.83 -0.78
N VAL A 160 5.62 -5.94 -0.31
CA VAL A 160 5.31 -6.55 0.98
C VAL A 160 6.39 -6.19 2.00
N ILE A 161 7.62 -6.57 1.72
CA ILE A 161 8.73 -6.47 2.67
C ILE A 161 9.18 -5.02 2.83
N ALA A 162 9.28 -4.25 1.75
CA ALA A 162 9.76 -2.87 1.80
C ALA A 162 8.80 -1.97 2.58
N PRO A 163 7.47 -2.01 2.36
CA PRO A 163 6.53 -1.26 3.18
C PRO A 163 6.55 -1.64 4.66
N ILE A 164 6.62 -2.94 5.00
CA ILE A 164 6.68 -3.39 6.40
C ILE A 164 7.95 -2.86 7.08
N ALA A 165 9.11 -2.97 6.42
CA ALA A 165 10.37 -2.48 6.96
C ALA A 165 10.36 -0.95 7.13
N GLY A 166 9.85 -0.21 6.14
CA GLY A 166 9.71 1.24 6.21
C GLY A 166 8.77 1.69 7.32
N ALA A 167 7.62 1.01 7.46
CA ALA A 167 6.65 1.25 8.51
C ALA A 167 7.23 1.05 9.92
N ILE A 168 7.96 -0.04 10.13
CA ILE A 168 8.64 -0.31 11.41
C ILE A 168 9.68 0.77 11.71
N LEU A 169 10.50 1.16 10.74
CA LEU A 169 11.46 2.24 10.96
C LEU A 169 10.77 3.58 11.25
N GLY A 170 9.66 3.88 10.57
CA GLY A 170 8.84 5.07 10.84
C GLY A 170 8.33 5.12 12.28
N VAL A 171 7.91 3.98 12.85
CA VAL A 171 7.54 3.87 14.28
C VAL A 171 8.74 4.11 15.18
N VAL A 172 9.88 3.50 14.90
CA VAL A 172 11.10 3.67 15.71
C VAL A 172 11.52 5.14 15.71
N MET A 173 11.55 5.78 14.55
CA MET A 173 11.86 7.21 14.44
C MET A 173 10.86 8.08 15.19
N TYR A 174 9.56 7.76 15.09
CA TYR A 174 8.52 8.47 15.84
C TYR A 174 8.80 8.40 17.35
N LYS A 175 9.03 7.20 17.87
CA LYS A 175 9.34 6.98 19.29
C LYS A 175 10.61 7.68 19.76
N SER A 176 11.65 7.74 18.93
CA SER A 176 12.93 8.32 19.34
C SER A 176 12.95 9.85 19.26
N LEU A 177 12.15 10.45 18.39
CA LEU A 177 12.21 11.89 18.11
C LEU A 177 11.05 12.68 18.71
N PHE A 178 9.89 12.05 18.93
CA PHE A 178 8.65 12.76 19.25
C PHE A 178 7.86 12.19 20.45
N ALA A 179 8.22 11.01 20.96
CA ALA A 179 7.57 10.38 22.12
C ALA A 179 8.53 10.33 23.32
#